data_AF-A0A0B1RDD4-F1
#
_entry.id   AF-A0A0B1RDD4-F1
#
_cell.length_a   1.000
_cell.length_b   1.000
_cell.length_c   1.000
_cell.angle_alpha   90.00
_cell.angle_beta   90.00
_cell.angle_gamma   90.00
#
_symmetry.space_group_name_H-M   'P 1'
#
loop_
_entity.id
_entity.type
_entity.pdbx_description
1 polymer ?
#
loop_
_entity_poly.entity_id
_entity_poly.type
_entity_poly.pdbx_seq_one_letter_code
_entity_poly.pdbx_strand_id
1 'polypeptide(L)'
;MLTPEEHGFLQKNFRLRPLAAADARSMPAEYVLNAKHCDAFLRLVMPLTGAPDVAIAASLFAKRLAFLATGNVLYAMSVFDSGLTFSLSRSRLEYAHDNGLWTSSLPADTLVTCYLPGERDAWREEVVSALFRGFLTPLWQSLAGVSGLPLQILWENTAMRVFSLYQGRMDRLDETQNERRDADFNWLVGQASPSLFGLSWNPLQRFRRPLQLNAAGKPVRFRRTCCFYYKATDPVEYCLNCPLCRPK
;
A
#
# COMPACT_ATOMS: atom_id res chain seq x y z
N MET A 1 15.85 -13.51 -10.68
CA MET A 1 16.00 -13.40 -9.21
C MET A 1 16.48 -12.00 -8.91
N LEU A 2 16.05 -11.39 -7.80
CA LEU A 2 16.60 -10.10 -7.37
C LEU A 2 18.06 -10.27 -6.98
N THR A 3 18.89 -9.25 -7.26
CA THR A 3 20.27 -9.21 -6.78
C THR A 3 20.30 -9.02 -5.25
N PRO A 4 21.41 -9.35 -4.58
CA PRO A 4 21.56 -9.08 -3.14
C PRO A 4 21.37 -7.60 -2.78
N GLU A 5 21.79 -6.69 -3.65
CA GLU A 5 21.63 -5.24 -3.46
C GLU A 5 20.17 -4.82 -3.56
N GLU A 6 19.45 -5.27 -4.58
CA GLU A 6 18.01 -5.01 -4.75
C GLU A 6 17.20 -5.56 -3.57
N HIS A 7 17.52 -6.77 -3.13
CA HIS A 7 16.89 -7.36 -1.95
C HIS A 7 17.18 -6.54 -0.69
N GLY A 8 18.44 -6.15 -0.47
CA GLY A 8 18.83 -5.26 0.63
C GLY A 8 18.11 -3.91 0.59
N PHE A 9 17.90 -3.36 -0.61
CA PHE A 9 17.15 -2.12 -0.81
C PHE A 9 15.68 -2.28 -0.38
N LEU A 10 14.99 -3.33 -0.83
CA LEU A 10 13.59 -3.60 -0.45
C LEU A 10 13.45 -3.85 1.05
N GLN A 11 14.39 -4.60 1.63
CA GLN A 11 14.46 -4.86 3.07
C GLN A 11 14.62 -3.57 3.90
N LYS A 12 15.44 -2.62 3.44
CA LYS A 12 15.72 -1.37 4.13
C LYS A 12 14.58 -0.36 3.97
N ASN A 13 14.11 -0.16 2.74
CA ASN A 13 13.20 0.95 2.41
C ASN A 13 11.73 0.57 2.51
N PHE A 14 11.39 -0.70 2.29
CA PHE A 14 10.01 -1.18 2.26
C PHE A 14 9.75 -2.37 3.19
N ARG A 15 10.71 -2.64 4.10
CA ARG A 15 10.59 -3.63 5.17
C ARG A 15 10.14 -5.02 4.68
N LEU A 16 10.59 -5.43 3.49
CA LEU A 16 10.44 -6.83 3.08
C LEU A 16 11.22 -7.71 4.06
N ARG A 17 10.63 -8.84 4.45
CA ARG A 17 11.29 -9.83 5.31
C ARG A 17 10.98 -11.25 4.81
N PRO A 18 11.87 -12.22 5.00
CA PRO A 18 11.51 -13.61 4.79
C PRO A 18 10.46 -14.05 5.81
N LEU A 19 9.61 -15.02 5.45
CA LEU A 19 8.54 -15.52 6.33
C LEU A 19 9.04 -15.96 7.71
N ALA A 20 10.22 -16.59 7.77
CA ALA A 20 10.82 -17.07 9.02
C ALA A 20 11.19 -15.95 10.01
N ALA A 21 11.30 -14.70 9.55
CA ALA A 21 11.66 -13.54 10.36
C ALA A 21 10.45 -12.71 10.79
N ALA A 22 9.25 -13.29 10.76
CA ALA A 22 8.04 -12.59 11.16
C ALA A 22 7.98 -12.30 12.66
N ASP A 23 7.55 -11.08 13.02
CA ASP A 23 7.24 -10.69 14.40
C ASP A 23 6.10 -11.55 14.95
N ALA A 24 6.14 -11.84 16.26
CA ALA A 24 5.07 -12.58 16.94
C ALA A 24 3.70 -11.89 16.82
N ARG A 25 3.69 -10.56 16.66
CA ARG A 25 2.52 -9.71 16.40
C ARG A 25 2.15 -9.73 14.92
N SER A 26 1.78 -10.92 14.44
CA SER A 26 1.41 -11.13 13.05
C SER A 26 0.43 -12.28 12.86
N MET A 27 -0.33 -12.24 11.76
CA MET A 27 -1.21 -13.34 11.34
C MET A 27 -0.99 -13.71 9.88
N PRO A 28 -1.25 -14.97 9.45
CA PRO A 28 -1.30 -15.30 8.03
C PRO A 28 -2.30 -14.38 7.31
N ALA A 29 -1.96 -13.87 6.13
CA ALA A 29 -2.81 -12.90 5.46
C ALA A 29 -4.16 -13.50 5.03
N GLU A 30 -4.17 -14.76 4.59
CA GLU A 30 -5.41 -15.49 4.29
C GLU A 30 -6.33 -15.67 5.50
N TYR A 31 -5.78 -15.67 6.73
CA TYR A 31 -6.57 -15.84 7.95
C TYR A 31 -7.57 -14.70 8.13
N VAL A 32 -7.17 -13.48 7.74
CA VAL A 32 -7.97 -12.27 7.83
C VAL A 32 -9.09 -12.23 6.76
N LEU A 33 -9.18 -13.20 5.86
CA LEU A 33 -10.34 -13.29 4.95
C LEU A 33 -11.61 -13.82 5.64
N ASN A 34 -11.47 -14.49 6.78
CA ASN A 34 -12.62 -14.86 7.60
C ASN A 34 -13.05 -13.69 8.48
N ALA A 35 -14.34 -13.35 8.48
CA ALA A 35 -14.87 -12.21 9.21
C ALA A 35 -14.56 -12.23 10.72
N LYS A 36 -14.64 -13.40 11.38
CA LYS A 36 -14.33 -13.53 12.81
C LYS A 36 -12.85 -13.30 13.10
N HIS A 37 -11.98 -13.86 12.26
CA HIS A 37 -10.54 -13.67 12.40
C HIS A 37 -10.11 -12.25 12.07
N CYS A 38 -10.76 -11.60 11.10
CA CYS A 38 -10.54 -10.21 10.79
C CYS A 38 -10.95 -9.28 11.94
N ASP A 39 -12.08 -9.53 12.60
CA ASP A 39 -12.47 -8.77 13.81
C ASP A 39 -11.44 -8.96 14.93
N ALA A 40 -11.04 -10.21 15.19
CA ALA A 40 -9.99 -10.50 16.18
C ALA A 40 -8.66 -9.80 15.86
N PHE A 41 -8.25 -9.83 14.59
CA PHE A 41 -7.07 -9.12 14.10
C PHE A 41 -7.18 -7.61 14.34
N LEU A 42 -8.29 -6.98 13.96
CA LEU A 42 -8.49 -5.54 14.15
C LEU A 42 -8.52 -5.15 15.63
N ARG A 43 -9.06 -6.00 16.51
CA ARG A 43 -9.01 -5.78 17.97
C ARG A 43 -7.61 -5.85 18.55
N LEU A 44 -6.68 -6.55 17.90
CA LEU A 44 -5.26 -6.53 18.28
C LEU A 44 -4.54 -5.28 17.77
N VAL A 45 -4.87 -4.82 16.56
CA VAL A 45 -4.32 -3.59 15.97
C VAL A 45 -4.77 -2.34 16.73
N MET A 46 -6.04 -2.29 17.12
CA MET A 46 -6.70 -1.12 17.68
C MET A 46 -5.96 -0.48 18.88
N PRO A 47 -5.66 -1.21 19.97
CA PRO A 47 -4.96 -0.62 21.12
C PRO A 47 -3.52 -0.20 20.79
N LEU A 48 -2.82 -0.94 19.94
CA LEU A 48 -1.42 -0.64 19.59
C LEU A 48 -1.28 0.65 18.78
N THR A 49 -2.31 0.97 17.99
CA THR A 49 -2.34 2.15 17.12
C THR A 49 -3.01 3.36 17.76
N GLY A 50 -3.52 3.24 18.99
CA GLY A 50 -4.32 4.29 19.63
C GLY A 50 -5.66 4.54 18.94
N ALA A 51 -6.11 3.64 18.07
CA ALA A 51 -7.39 3.79 17.37
C ALA A 51 -8.55 3.62 18.37
N PRO A 52 -9.57 4.50 18.36
CA PRO A 52 -10.67 4.41 19.33
C PRO A 52 -11.73 3.37 18.92
N ASP A 53 -11.70 2.88 17.69
CA ASP A 53 -12.59 1.83 17.19
C ASP A 53 -11.93 0.98 16.08
N VAL A 54 -12.57 -0.13 15.73
CA VAL A 54 -12.09 -1.07 14.70
C VAL A 54 -12.08 -0.49 13.29
N ALA A 55 -12.93 0.52 12.99
CA ALA A 55 -12.95 1.18 11.69
C ALA A 55 -11.70 2.02 11.47
N ILE A 56 -11.25 2.72 12.51
CA ILE A 56 -10.04 3.52 12.50
C ILE A 56 -8.82 2.61 12.49
N ALA A 57 -8.82 1.53 13.28
CA ALA A 57 -7.77 0.51 13.25
C ALA A 57 -7.59 -0.06 11.82
N ALA A 58 -8.70 -0.39 11.14
CA ALA A 58 -8.69 -0.86 9.75
C ALA A 58 -8.12 0.18 8.78
N SER A 59 -8.54 1.45 8.89
CA SER A 59 -8.01 2.54 8.05
C SER A 59 -6.50 2.73 8.22
N LEU A 60 -6.01 2.74 9.47
CA LEU A 60 -4.59 2.93 9.79
C LEU A 60 -3.74 1.75 9.34
N PHE A 61 -4.19 0.52 9.64
CA PHE A 61 -3.52 -0.69 9.18
C PHE A 61 -3.47 -0.75 7.66
N ALA A 62 -4.58 -0.43 6.98
CA ALA A 62 -4.61 -0.45 5.53
C ALA A 62 -3.61 0.54 4.89
N LYS A 63 -3.47 1.73 5.50
CA LYS A 63 -2.44 2.70 5.08
C LYS A 63 -1.02 2.13 5.23
N ARG A 64 -0.74 1.37 6.30
CA ARG A 64 0.55 0.73 6.51
C ARG A 64 0.78 -0.43 5.54
N LEU A 65 -0.16 -1.35 5.42
CA LEU A 65 -0.03 -2.49 4.52
C LEU A 65 0.08 -2.05 3.06
N ALA A 66 -0.67 -1.03 2.63
CA ALA A 66 -0.50 -0.46 1.30
C ALA A 66 0.92 0.06 1.06
N PHE A 67 1.53 0.75 2.05
CA PHE A 67 2.91 1.21 1.92
C PHE A 67 3.88 0.05 1.70
N LEU A 68 3.74 -1.02 2.50
CA LEU A 68 4.59 -2.19 2.42
C LEU A 68 4.40 -2.93 1.08
N ALA A 69 3.15 -3.23 0.71
CA ALA A 69 2.87 -4.03 -0.47
C ALA A 69 3.21 -3.27 -1.76
N THR A 70 2.71 -2.03 -1.93
CA THR A 70 2.96 -1.27 -3.16
C THR A 70 4.42 -0.83 -3.25
N GLY A 71 5.06 -0.50 -2.12
CA GLY A 71 6.47 -0.13 -2.07
C GLY A 71 7.37 -1.24 -2.60
N ASN A 72 7.16 -2.48 -2.16
CA ASN A 72 7.95 -3.61 -2.61
C ASN A 72 7.71 -3.95 -4.09
N VAL A 73 6.44 -4.11 -4.49
CA VAL A 73 6.12 -4.61 -5.84
C VAL A 73 6.36 -3.56 -6.92
N LEU A 74 5.85 -2.35 -6.73
CA LEU A 74 5.92 -1.33 -7.79
C LEU A 74 7.33 -0.76 -7.93
N TYR A 75 8.13 -0.74 -6.86
CA TYR A 75 9.55 -0.38 -6.94
C TYR A 75 10.34 -1.44 -7.69
N ALA A 76 10.19 -2.72 -7.34
CA ALA A 76 10.85 -3.80 -8.07
C ALA A 76 10.48 -3.77 -9.56
N MET A 77 9.19 -3.60 -9.88
CA MET A 77 8.72 -3.56 -11.27
C MET A 77 9.25 -2.36 -12.06
N SER A 78 9.25 -1.16 -11.48
CA SER A 78 9.53 0.07 -12.24
C SER A 78 11.01 0.45 -12.24
N VAL A 79 11.76 0.07 -11.20
CA VAL A 79 13.17 0.45 -11.01
C VAL A 79 14.11 -0.72 -11.29
N PHE A 80 13.82 -1.90 -10.72
CA PHE A 80 14.63 -3.11 -10.93
C PHE A 80 14.19 -3.92 -12.14
N ASP A 81 13.12 -3.49 -12.81
CA ASP A 81 12.49 -4.21 -13.93
C ASP A 81 12.22 -5.70 -13.62
N SER A 82 11.90 -5.96 -12.37
CA SER A 82 11.74 -7.30 -11.81
C SER A 82 10.37 -7.42 -11.16
N GLY A 83 9.65 -8.49 -11.49
CA GLY A 83 8.30 -8.71 -11.01
C GLY A 83 8.42 -9.31 -9.63
N LEU A 84 7.70 -8.76 -8.67
CA LEU A 84 7.60 -9.30 -7.33
C LEU A 84 6.14 -9.54 -7.04
N THR A 85 5.77 -10.77 -6.68
CA THR A 85 4.38 -11.10 -6.37
C THR A 85 4.24 -11.66 -4.96
N PHE A 86 3.12 -11.32 -4.33
CA PHE A 86 2.73 -11.82 -3.02
C PHE A 86 1.52 -12.73 -3.16
N SER A 87 1.42 -13.70 -2.27
CA SER A 87 0.21 -14.51 -2.10
C SER A 87 -0.28 -14.41 -0.66
N LEU A 88 -1.60 -14.50 -0.48
CA LEU A 88 -2.22 -14.43 0.86
C LEU A 88 -1.80 -15.62 1.75
N SER A 89 -1.59 -16.80 1.16
CA SER A 89 -1.17 -18.01 1.86
C SER A 89 0.31 -18.04 2.22
N ARG A 90 1.13 -17.17 1.61
CA ARG A 90 2.57 -17.08 1.88
C ARG A 90 3.02 -15.69 2.30
N SER A 91 2.14 -14.94 2.94
CA SER A 91 2.44 -13.63 3.54
C SER A 91 1.87 -13.52 4.93
N ARG A 92 2.50 -12.70 5.77
CA ARG A 92 2.00 -12.35 7.10
C ARG A 92 1.65 -10.87 7.18
N LEU A 93 0.59 -10.59 7.92
CA LEU A 93 0.15 -9.25 8.27
C LEU A 93 0.70 -8.91 9.66
N GLU A 94 1.84 -8.23 9.68
CA GLU A 94 2.39 -7.71 10.93
C GLU A 94 1.69 -6.42 11.35
N TYR A 95 1.40 -6.31 12.65
CA TYR A 95 0.71 -5.16 13.23
C TYR A 95 1.50 -4.52 14.38
N ALA A 96 2.80 -4.81 14.45
CA ALA A 96 3.73 -4.15 15.37
C ALA A 96 3.69 -2.62 15.20
N HIS A 97 3.40 -1.93 16.30
CA HIS A 97 3.37 -0.48 16.41
C HIS A 97 3.90 -0.09 17.79
N ASP A 98 5.09 0.51 17.80
CA ASP A 98 5.88 0.75 19.01
C ASP A 98 6.14 2.26 19.13
N ASN A 99 5.88 2.83 20.30
CA ASN A 99 6.13 4.26 20.60
C ASN A 99 5.54 5.22 19.54
N GLY A 100 4.30 4.97 19.11
CA GLY A 100 3.62 5.80 18.11
C GLY A 100 4.05 5.56 16.66
N LEU A 101 4.88 4.55 16.39
CA LEU A 101 5.44 4.29 15.06
C LEU A 101 5.20 2.85 14.59
N TRP A 102 4.85 2.70 13.31
CA TRP A 102 4.78 1.40 12.66
C TRP A 102 6.15 0.75 12.51
N THR A 103 6.41 -0.28 13.31
CA THR A 103 7.58 -1.16 13.24
C THR A 103 7.32 -2.42 12.40
N SER A 104 6.06 -2.68 12.05
CA SER A 104 5.63 -3.80 11.21
C SER A 104 6.34 -3.88 9.85
N SER A 105 6.72 -5.09 9.47
CA SER A 105 7.33 -5.46 8.20
C SER A 105 6.32 -6.21 7.31
N LEU A 106 6.75 -6.62 6.12
CA LEU A 106 6.01 -7.56 5.28
C LEU A 106 6.80 -8.86 5.15
N PRO A 107 6.58 -9.84 6.05
CA PRO A 107 7.10 -11.18 5.90
C PRO A 107 6.35 -11.90 4.78
N ALA A 108 7.07 -12.29 3.73
CA ALA A 108 6.49 -13.01 2.61
C ALA A 108 7.51 -13.96 1.98
N ASP A 109 7.01 -15.06 1.42
CA ASP A 109 7.74 -15.87 0.44
C ASP A 109 7.31 -15.36 -0.93
N THR A 110 8.21 -14.62 -1.57
CA THR A 110 7.92 -13.87 -2.79
C THR A 110 8.36 -14.64 -4.01
N LEU A 111 7.52 -14.63 -5.05
CA LEU A 111 7.92 -15.10 -6.36
C LEU A 111 8.45 -13.93 -7.18
N VAL A 112 9.68 -14.09 -7.69
CA VAL A 112 10.29 -13.14 -8.62
C VAL A 112 10.03 -13.61 -10.05
N THR A 113 9.46 -12.73 -10.87
CA THR A 113 9.16 -13.00 -12.28
C THR A 113 9.94 -12.05 -13.20
N CYS A 114 10.16 -12.49 -14.43
CA CYS A 114 10.71 -11.71 -15.52
C CYS A 114 9.84 -11.92 -16.76
N TYR A 115 10.15 -11.20 -17.84
CA TYR A 115 9.43 -11.28 -19.10
C TYR A 115 10.37 -11.60 -20.25
N LEU A 116 9.84 -12.21 -21.32
CA LEU A 116 10.58 -12.40 -22.55
C LEU A 116 10.60 -11.09 -23.37
N PRO A 117 11.58 -10.88 -24.27
CA PRO A 117 11.62 -9.69 -25.10
C PRO A 117 10.28 -9.44 -25.84
N GLY A 118 9.71 -8.25 -25.67
CA GLY A 118 8.42 -7.86 -26.26
C GLY A 118 7.19 -8.15 -25.39
N GLU A 119 7.32 -8.83 -24.26
CA GLU A 119 6.17 -9.23 -23.41
C GLU A 119 5.99 -8.37 -22.15
N ARG A 120 6.68 -7.23 -22.06
CA ARG A 120 6.68 -6.39 -20.85
C ARG A 120 5.29 -5.93 -20.44
N ASP A 121 4.42 -5.61 -21.39
CA ASP A 121 3.08 -5.11 -21.08
C ASP A 121 2.20 -6.17 -20.41
N ALA A 122 2.18 -7.39 -20.96
CA ALA A 122 1.44 -8.51 -20.38
C ALA A 122 1.99 -8.86 -18.98
N TRP A 123 3.31 -8.95 -18.84
CA TRP A 123 3.95 -9.20 -17.55
C TRP A 123 3.66 -8.11 -16.51
N ARG A 124 3.67 -6.83 -16.91
CA ARG A 124 3.32 -5.71 -16.03
C ARG A 124 1.89 -5.82 -15.54
N GLU A 125 0.95 -6.19 -16.42
CA GLU A 125 -0.44 -6.45 -16.03
C GLU A 125 -0.56 -7.58 -15.01
N GLU A 126 0.18 -8.67 -15.18
CA GLU A 126 0.21 -9.79 -14.23
C GLU A 126 0.73 -9.37 -12.86
N VAL A 127 1.85 -8.64 -12.81
CA VAL A 127 2.44 -8.14 -11.55
C VAL A 127 1.46 -7.20 -10.82
N VAL A 128 0.84 -6.28 -11.55
CA VAL A 128 -0.13 -5.32 -10.99
C VAL A 128 -1.43 -6.01 -10.57
N SER A 129 -1.92 -6.96 -11.35
CA SER A 129 -3.09 -7.78 -11.00
C SER A 129 -2.84 -8.61 -9.75
N ALA A 130 -1.68 -9.26 -9.64
CA ALA A 130 -1.31 -10.03 -8.45
C ALA A 130 -1.27 -9.14 -7.19
N LEU A 131 -0.69 -7.95 -7.28
CA LEU A 131 -0.66 -6.99 -6.17
C LEU A 131 -2.05 -6.49 -5.78
N PHE A 132 -2.80 -5.93 -6.72
CA PHE A 132 -4.03 -5.23 -6.37
C PHE A 132 -5.21 -6.17 -6.29
N ARG A 133 -5.53 -6.90 -7.36
CA ARG A 133 -6.65 -7.85 -7.38
C ARG A 133 -6.39 -9.08 -6.51
N GLY A 134 -5.19 -9.65 -6.59
CA GLY A 134 -4.85 -10.90 -5.90
C GLY A 134 -4.59 -10.74 -4.40
N PHE A 135 -3.92 -9.66 -4.01
CA PHE A 135 -3.45 -9.48 -2.63
C PHE A 135 -4.24 -8.40 -1.86
N LEU A 136 -4.31 -7.17 -2.36
CA LEU A 136 -4.93 -6.05 -1.60
C LEU A 136 -6.46 -6.08 -1.59
N THR A 137 -7.10 -6.45 -2.70
CA THR A 137 -8.57 -6.40 -2.83
C THR A 137 -9.29 -7.31 -1.83
N PRO A 138 -8.92 -8.60 -1.68
CA PRO A 138 -9.58 -9.49 -0.72
C PRO A 138 -9.41 -8.99 0.72
N LEU A 139 -8.24 -8.45 1.06
CA LEU A 139 -7.97 -7.86 2.37
C LEU A 139 -8.83 -6.61 2.60
N TRP A 140 -8.92 -5.71 1.62
CA TRP A 140 -9.77 -4.51 1.73
C TRP A 140 -11.25 -4.84 1.84
N GLN A 141 -11.73 -5.84 1.11
CA GLN A 141 -13.11 -6.30 1.23
C GLN A 141 -13.40 -6.86 2.62
N SER A 142 -12.49 -7.69 3.16
CA SER A 142 -12.64 -8.24 4.52
C SER A 142 -12.63 -7.13 5.58
N LEU A 143 -11.64 -6.24 5.55
CA LEU A 143 -11.52 -5.12 6.48
C LEU A 143 -12.77 -4.22 6.44
N ALA A 144 -13.21 -3.83 5.24
CA ALA A 144 -14.39 -2.98 5.08
C ALA A 144 -15.68 -3.67 5.58
N GLY A 145 -15.84 -4.96 5.28
CA GLY A 145 -17.01 -5.74 5.70
C GLY A 145 -17.13 -5.87 7.21
N VAL A 146 -16.01 -6.07 7.91
CA VAL A 146 -16.00 -6.21 9.37
C VAL A 146 -16.05 -4.87 10.10
N SER A 147 -15.31 -3.88 9.61
CA SER A 147 -15.16 -2.62 10.32
C SER A 147 -16.25 -1.60 9.97
N GLY A 148 -17.06 -1.85 8.94
CA GLY A 148 -18.05 -0.90 8.42
C GLY A 148 -17.44 0.32 7.71
N LEU A 149 -16.12 0.33 7.49
CA LEU A 149 -15.44 1.46 6.83
C LEU A 149 -15.75 1.44 5.33
N PRO A 150 -16.11 2.58 4.71
CA PRO A 150 -16.28 2.64 3.27
C PRO A 150 -15.02 2.18 2.53
N LEU A 151 -15.17 1.23 1.62
CA LEU A 151 -14.07 0.63 0.84
C LEU A 151 -13.22 1.68 0.11
N GLN A 152 -13.83 2.80 -0.26
CA GLN A 152 -13.16 3.95 -0.88
C GLN A 152 -12.05 4.55 0.00
N ILE A 153 -12.18 4.50 1.33
CA ILE A 153 -11.15 5.01 2.26
C ILE A 153 -9.90 4.14 2.20
N LEU A 154 -10.06 2.82 2.14
CA LEU A 154 -8.96 1.85 2.02
C LEU A 154 -8.23 2.01 0.68
N TRP A 155 -8.98 2.18 -0.41
CA TRP A 155 -8.41 2.42 -1.73
C TRP A 155 -7.76 3.79 -1.87
N GLU A 156 -8.30 4.84 -1.24
CA GLU A 156 -7.63 6.14 -1.24
C GLU A 156 -6.35 6.11 -0.40
N ASN A 157 -6.35 5.43 0.76
CA ASN A 157 -5.13 5.17 1.51
C ASN A 157 -4.08 4.49 0.60
N THR A 158 -4.49 3.47 -0.17
CA THR A 158 -3.65 2.76 -1.13
C THR A 158 -3.11 3.69 -2.22
N ALA A 159 -3.98 4.47 -2.87
CA ALA A 159 -3.60 5.41 -3.91
C ALA A 159 -2.59 6.45 -3.42
N MET A 160 -2.76 6.97 -2.20
CA MET A 160 -1.81 7.89 -1.60
C MET A 160 -0.43 7.26 -1.37
N ARG A 161 -0.36 5.96 -1.05
CA ARG A 161 0.93 5.26 -0.92
C ARG A 161 1.60 5.06 -2.28
N VAL A 162 0.84 4.73 -3.32
CA VAL A 162 1.35 4.64 -4.71
C VAL A 162 1.87 6.00 -5.18
N PHE A 163 1.12 7.09 -4.98
CA PHE A 163 1.60 8.43 -5.40
C PHE A 163 2.84 8.85 -4.64
N SER A 164 2.89 8.61 -3.32
CA SER A 164 4.07 8.90 -2.51
C SER A 164 5.29 8.08 -2.92
N LEU A 165 5.10 6.88 -3.45
CA LEU A 165 6.18 6.04 -3.97
C LEU A 165 6.77 6.66 -5.24
N TYR A 166 5.94 6.79 -6.29
CA TYR A 166 6.38 7.26 -7.60
C TYR A 166 6.86 8.72 -7.62
N GLN A 167 6.30 9.58 -6.75
CA GLN A 167 6.61 11.02 -6.76
C GLN A 167 7.59 11.44 -5.66
N GLY A 168 8.18 10.49 -4.92
CA GLY A 168 9.08 10.87 -3.83
C GLY A 168 10.02 9.80 -3.27
N ARG A 169 9.77 8.51 -3.50
CA ARG A 169 10.66 7.43 -3.02
C ARG A 169 11.40 6.68 -4.14
N MET A 170 11.07 6.99 -5.39
CA MET A 170 11.76 6.57 -6.60
C MET A 170 12.60 7.74 -7.13
N ASP A 171 13.46 8.27 -6.26
CA ASP A 171 14.40 9.34 -6.54
C ASP A 171 15.79 8.80 -6.88
N ARG A 172 16.64 9.62 -7.52
CA ARG A 172 18.04 9.28 -7.86
C ARG A 172 18.20 8.05 -8.75
N LEU A 173 17.30 7.92 -9.72
CA LEU A 173 17.33 6.87 -10.74
C LEU A 173 18.22 7.28 -11.92
N ASP A 174 18.76 6.31 -12.64
CA ASP A 174 19.35 6.55 -13.97
C ASP A 174 18.28 6.92 -15.02
N GLU A 175 18.70 7.30 -16.22
CA GLU A 175 17.78 7.75 -17.27
C GLU A 175 16.75 6.66 -17.65
N THR A 176 17.21 5.43 -17.88
CA THR A 176 16.35 4.31 -18.27
C THR A 176 15.34 3.96 -17.16
N GLN A 177 15.76 4.00 -15.90
CA GLN A 177 14.90 3.82 -14.75
C GLN A 177 13.89 4.96 -14.60
N ASN A 178 14.29 6.21 -14.85
CA ASN A 178 13.38 7.37 -14.83
C ASN A 178 12.29 7.25 -15.90
N GLU A 179 12.67 6.96 -17.15
CA GLU A 179 11.74 6.77 -18.26
C GLU A 179 10.75 5.64 -17.97
N ARG A 180 11.24 4.50 -17.47
CA ARG A 180 10.40 3.35 -17.10
C ARG A 180 9.45 3.68 -15.95
N ARG A 181 9.95 4.32 -14.89
CA ARG A 181 9.13 4.78 -13.75
C ARG A 181 7.99 5.65 -14.25
N ASP A 182 8.26 6.62 -15.11
CA ASP A 182 7.25 7.56 -15.58
C ASP A 182 6.25 6.89 -16.53
N ALA A 183 6.72 6.02 -17.43
CA ALA A 183 5.87 5.21 -18.29
C ALA A 183 4.93 4.31 -17.47
N ASP A 184 5.46 3.60 -16.47
CA ASP A 184 4.67 2.71 -15.60
C ASP A 184 3.68 3.50 -14.75
N PHE A 185 4.06 4.66 -14.21
CA PHE A 185 3.15 5.48 -13.43
C PHE A 185 2.00 6.04 -14.27
N ASN A 186 2.32 6.54 -15.47
CA ASN A 186 1.33 7.10 -16.39
C ASN A 186 0.36 6.02 -16.87
N TRP A 187 0.87 4.84 -17.21
CA TRP A 187 0.04 3.68 -17.55
C TRP A 187 -0.85 3.26 -16.38
N LEU A 188 -0.29 3.10 -15.18
CA LEU A 188 -1.01 2.62 -13.99
C LEU A 188 -2.17 3.55 -13.61
N VAL A 189 -2.00 4.86 -13.80
CA VAL A 189 -3.00 5.88 -13.47
C VAL A 189 -3.99 6.13 -14.62
N GLY A 190 -3.54 6.07 -15.86
CA GLY A 190 -4.31 6.53 -17.02
C GLY A 190 -4.90 5.44 -17.91
N GLN A 191 -4.28 4.26 -17.94
CA GLN A 191 -4.53 3.22 -18.95
C GLN A 191 -4.85 1.85 -18.34
N ALA A 192 -4.32 1.54 -17.15
CA ALA A 192 -4.54 0.28 -16.47
C ALA A 192 -6.04 0.00 -16.26
N SER A 193 -6.48 -1.16 -16.75
CA SER A 193 -7.86 -1.62 -16.65
C SER A 193 -8.30 -1.71 -15.20
N PRO A 194 -9.52 -1.26 -14.84
CA PRO A 194 -10.07 -1.44 -13.49
C PRO A 194 -10.04 -2.88 -12.97
N SER A 195 -10.14 -3.85 -13.89
CA SER A 195 -10.11 -5.28 -13.56
C SER A 195 -8.80 -5.72 -12.89
N LEU A 196 -7.67 -5.07 -13.17
CA LEU A 196 -6.38 -5.31 -12.52
C LEU A 196 -6.42 -4.97 -11.02
N PHE A 197 -7.37 -4.13 -10.60
CA PHE A 197 -7.61 -3.79 -9.20
C PHE A 197 -8.74 -4.61 -8.58
N GLY A 198 -9.36 -5.54 -9.32
CA GLY A 198 -10.55 -6.25 -8.85
C GLY A 198 -11.77 -5.33 -8.66
N LEU A 199 -11.82 -4.20 -9.37
CA LEU A 199 -12.86 -3.18 -9.24
C LEU A 199 -13.46 -2.82 -10.61
N SER A 200 -14.61 -2.14 -10.58
CA SER A 200 -15.23 -1.53 -11.77
C SER A 200 -14.70 -0.13 -12.09
N TRP A 201 -13.76 0.39 -11.30
CA TRP A 201 -13.11 1.69 -11.49
C TRP A 201 -11.62 1.60 -11.11
N ASN A 202 -10.76 2.37 -11.78
CA ASN A 202 -9.35 2.46 -11.42
C ASN A 202 -9.18 3.36 -10.17
N PRO A 203 -8.71 2.82 -9.04
CA PRO A 203 -8.61 3.60 -7.80
C PRO A 203 -7.52 4.66 -7.84
N LEU A 204 -6.44 4.43 -8.58
CA LEU A 204 -5.36 5.38 -8.75
C LEU A 204 -5.79 6.55 -9.63
N GLN A 205 -6.59 6.29 -10.67
CA GLN A 205 -7.20 7.35 -11.45
C GLN A 205 -8.21 8.16 -10.61
N ARG A 206 -9.15 7.47 -9.93
CA ARG A 206 -10.25 8.11 -9.19
C ARG A 206 -9.74 9.07 -8.10
N PHE A 207 -8.69 8.69 -7.37
CA PHE A 207 -8.16 9.48 -6.25
C PHE A 207 -7.03 10.44 -6.64
N ARG A 208 -6.63 10.51 -7.91
CA ARG A 208 -5.68 11.53 -8.37
C ARG A 208 -6.36 12.89 -8.49
N ARG A 209 -6.18 13.74 -7.48
CA ARG A 209 -6.68 15.12 -7.45
C ARG A 209 -5.64 16.11 -7.99
N PRO A 210 -6.07 17.29 -8.47
CA PRO A 210 -5.17 18.39 -8.76
C PRO A 210 -4.35 18.80 -7.51
N LEU A 211 -3.16 19.35 -7.74
CA LEU A 211 -2.39 19.98 -6.67
C LEU A 211 -3.10 21.27 -6.22
N GLN A 212 -3.08 21.51 -4.92
CA GLN A 212 -3.57 22.72 -4.27
C GLN A 212 -2.58 23.12 -3.18
N LEU A 213 -2.45 24.41 -2.90
CA LEU A 213 -1.61 24.87 -1.81
C LEU A 213 -2.29 24.59 -0.47
N ASN A 214 -1.56 24.03 0.48
CA ASN A 214 -2.02 23.95 1.87
C ASN A 214 -1.77 25.28 2.60
N ALA A 215 -2.16 25.35 3.88
CA ALA A 215 -1.98 26.56 4.71
C ALA A 215 -0.52 27.03 4.84
N ALA A 216 0.45 26.13 4.65
CA ALA A 216 1.88 26.45 4.66
C ALA A 216 2.45 26.77 3.27
N GLY A 217 1.60 26.96 2.25
CA GLY A 217 2.02 27.23 0.87
C GLY A 217 2.63 26.04 0.14
N LYS A 218 2.54 24.81 0.70
CA LYS A 218 3.08 23.60 0.06
C LYS A 218 2.05 22.99 -0.90
N PRO A 219 2.44 22.64 -2.15
CA PRO A 219 1.54 21.96 -3.07
C PRO A 219 1.25 20.53 -2.59
N VAL A 220 -0.02 20.22 -2.35
CA VAL A 220 -0.51 18.91 -1.92
C VAL A 220 -1.73 18.48 -2.74
N ARG A 221 -1.92 17.16 -2.88
CA ARG A 221 -3.17 16.60 -3.42
C ARG A 221 -4.08 16.26 -2.24
N PHE A 222 -4.98 17.17 -1.88
CA PHE A 222 -5.95 16.90 -0.82
C PHE A 222 -6.77 15.65 -1.15
N ARG A 223 -6.90 14.79 -0.14
CA ARG A 223 -7.68 13.57 -0.25
C ARG A 223 -9.17 13.90 -0.39
N ARG A 224 -9.95 12.97 -0.94
CA ARG A 224 -11.42 12.99 -0.95
C ARG A 224 -12.00 12.51 0.38
N THR A 225 -11.31 11.57 1.03
CA THR A 225 -11.75 10.93 2.28
C THR A 225 -10.77 11.17 3.43
N CYS A 226 -11.31 11.26 4.64
CA CYS A 226 -10.53 11.29 5.87
C CYS A 226 -10.10 9.87 6.24
N CYS A 227 -8.82 9.69 6.61
CA CYS A 227 -8.31 8.41 7.12
C CYS A 227 -8.45 8.25 8.64
N PHE A 228 -8.99 9.26 9.32
CA PHE A 228 -9.18 9.30 10.77
C PHE A 228 -7.91 9.26 11.63
N TYR A 229 -6.73 9.47 11.05
CA TYR A 229 -5.46 9.52 11.79
C TYR A 229 -5.49 10.46 13.00
N TYR A 230 -6.11 11.64 12.85
CA TYR A 230 -6.23 12.63 13.92
C TYR A 230 -6.99 12.14 15.17
N LYS A 231 -7.78 11.06 15.06
CA LYS A 231 -8.48 10.44 16.20
C LYS A 231 -7.61 9.45 16.97
N ALA A 232 -6.43 9.12 16.46
CA ALA A 232 -5.53 8.10 17.03
C ALA A 232 -4.19 8.71 17.49
N THR A 233 -4.13 10.03 17.62
CA THR A 233 -2.93 10.79 17.98
C THR A 233 -3.22 11.73 19.13
N ASP A 234 -2.30 11.79 20.09
CA ASP A 234 -2.30 12.77 21.18
C ASP A 234 -0.87 13.35 21.32
N PRO A 235 -0.64 14.65 21.04
CA PRO A 235 -1.63 15.65 20.62
C PRO A 235 -2.24 15.35 19.24
N VAL A 236 -3.39 15.97 18.95
CA VAL A 236 -4.12 15.76 17.69
C VAL A 236 -3.27 16.21 16.50
N GLU A 237 -3.02 15.28 15.56
CA GLU A 237 -2.27 15.53 14.33
C GLU A 237 -3.07 15.23 13.07
N TYR A 238 -2.89 16.04 12.03
CA TYR A 238 -3.50 15.82 10.73
C TYR A 238 -2.48 15.36 9.69
N CYS A 239 -2.92 14.52 8.76
CA CYS A 239 -2.11 14.17 7.59
C CYS A 239 -1.80 15.42 6.76
N LEU A 240 -0.62 15.47 6.13
CA LEU A 240 -0.21 16.57 5.23
C LEU A 240 -1.25 16.94 4.17
N ASN A 241 -1.99 15.95 3.66
CA ASN A 241 -3.02 16.09 2.64
C ASN A 241 -4.45 15.80 3.17
N CYS A 242 -4.67 16.03 4.46
CA CYS A 242 -5.94 15.80 5.13
C CYS A 242 -7.06 16.67 4.53
N PRO A 243 -8.23 16.09 4.18
CA PRO A 243 -9.34 16.88 3.62
C PRO A 243 -9.91 17.89 4.61
N LEU A 244 -9.77 17.65 5.92
CA LEU A 244 -10.23 18.55 6.98
C LEU A 244 -9.38 19.82 7.08
N CYS A 245 -8.17 19.83 6.51
CA CYS A 245 -7.25 20.96 6.50
C CYS A 245 -7.25 21.69 5.15
N ARG A 246 -8.16 21.34 4.24
CA ARG A 246 -8.24 21.97 2.92
C ARG A 246 -8.78 23.41 3.06
N PRO A 247 -8.07 24.42 2.54
CA PRO A 247 -8.60 25.78 2.47
C PRO A 247 -9.95 25.81 1.74
N LYS A 248 -10.89 26.61 2.24
CA LYS A 248 -12.19 26.81 1.59
C LYS A 248 -12.03 27.57 0.28
#